data_AF-X1KX09-F1
#
_entry.id   AF-X1KX09-F1
#
_cell.length_a   1.000
_cell.length_b   1.000
_cell.length_c   1.000
_cell.angle_alpha   90.00
_cell.angle_beta   90.00
_cell.angle_gamma   90.00
#
_symmetry.space_group_name_H-M   'P 1'
#
loop_
_entity.id
_entity.type
_entity.pdbx_description
1 polymer ?
#
loop_
_entity_poly.entity_id
_entity_poly.type
_entity_poly.pdbx_seq_one_letter_code
_entity_poly.pdbx_strand_id
1 'polypeptide(L)' 'MIKNTILLTGFEKFGKLSSNLSGDIVRYFDDKFQQYSIEKIILPVSWKRSVESYLGFFKSTKLKPYLVILL' A
#
# COMPACT_ATOMS: atom_id res chain seq x y z
N MET A 1 -6.14 2.65 22.76
CA MET A 1 -6.99 1.87 21.84
C MET A 1 -6.09 1.39 20.71
N ILE A 2 -5.96 0.08 20.48
CA ILE A 2 -5.13 -0.43 19.37
C ILE A 2 -5.84 0.00 18.07
N LYS A 3 -5.15 0.80 17.24
CA LYS A 3 -5.68 1.19 15.93
C LYS A 3 -5.54 -0.05 15.05
N ASN A 4 -6.66 -0.70 14.72
CA ASN A 4 -6.66 -1.87 13.85
C ASN A 4 -6.36 -1.41 12.42
N THR A 5 -5.08 -1.32 12.06
CA THR A 5 -4.66 -0.83 10.75
C THR A 5 -4.44 -1.98 9.77
N ILE A 6 -4.98 -1.84 8.57
CA ILE A 6 -4.66 -2.68 7.41
C ILE A 6 -3.77 -1.86 6.48
N LEU A 7 -2.67 -2.43 6.02
CA LEU A 7 -1.87 -1.85 4.94
C LEU A 7 -2.34 -2.43 3.61
N LEU A 8 -2.87 -1.58 2.74
CA LEU A 8 -3.26 -1.93 1.39
C LEU A 8 -2.17 -1.47 0.41
N THR A 9 -1.69 -2.39 -0.43
CA THR A 9 -0.62 -2.09 -1.39
C THR A 9 -1.10 -2.33 -2.81
N GLY A 10 -0.60 -1.53 -3.74
CA GLY A 10 -0.78 -1.71 -5.17
C GLY A 10 0.45 -1.24 -5.93
N PHE A 11 0.47 -1.38 -7.24
CA PHE A 11 1.63 -1.03 -8.06
C PHE A 11 1.42 0.21 -8.92
N GLU A 12 2.52 0.91 -9.21
CA GLU A 12 2.55 1.96 -10.23
C GLU A 12 2.22 1.39 -11.63
N LYS A 13 1.97 2.29 -12.59
CA LYS A 13 1.87 1.92 -14.00
C LYS A 13 3.19 1.33 -14.50
N PHE A 14 3.11 0.44 -15.48
CA PHE A 14 4.28 -0.19 -16.09
C PHE A 14 4.13 -0.29 -17.60
N GLY A 15 5.27 -0.38 -18.30
CA GLY A 15 5.30 -0.43 -19.75
C GLY A 15 4.66 0.81 -20.39
N LYS A 16 3.81 0.59 -21.40
CA LYS A 16 3.07 1.65 -22.11
C LYS A 16 1.65 1.87 -21.57
N LEU A 17 1.29 1.20 -20.48
CA LEU A 17 -0.06 1.30 -19.90
C LEU A 17 -0.23 2.68 -19.26
N SER A 18 -1.41 3.28 -19.47
CA SER A 18 -1.77 4.57 -18.87
C SER A 18 -1.99 4.45 -17.36
N SER A 19 -2.39 3.27 -16.88
CA SER A 19 -2.63 3.00 -15.46
C SER A 19 -2.34 1.55 -15.07
N ASN A 20 -2.43 1.27 -13.78
CA ASN A 20 -2.39 -0.07 -13.21
C ASN A 20 -3.55 -0.20 -12.23
N LEU A 21 -4.43 -1.17 -12.49
CA LEU A 21 -5.67 -1.32 -11.74
C LEU A 21 -5.43 -1.51 -10.24
N SER A 22 -4.38 -2.23 -9.84
CA SER A 22 -4.09 -2.40 -8.41
C SER A 22 -3.70 -1.08 -7.75
N GLY A 23 -2.86 -0.28 -8.42
CA GLY A 23 -2.52 1.06 -7.97
C GLY A 23 -3.72 2.00 -7.91
N ASP A 24 -4.61 1.94 -8.90
CA ASP A 24 -5.82 2.77 -8.94
C ASP A 24 -6.79 2.39 -7.81
N ILE A 25 -7.05 1.09 -7.61
CA ILE A 25 -7.88 0.62 -6.49
C ILE A 25 -7.33 1.14 -5.15
N VAL A 26 -6.03 1.01 -4.91
CA VAL A 26 -5.43 1.47 -3.64
C VAL A 26 -5.54 2.98 -3.46
N ARG A 27 -5.33 3.77 -4.52
CA ARG A 27 -5.46 5.24 -4.45
C ARG A 27 -6.86 5.67 -4.05
N TYR A 28 -7.87 5.04 -4.65
CA TYR A 28 -9.27 5.44 -4.48
C TYR A 28 -10.01 4.69 -3.37
N PHE A 29 -9.40 3.67 -2.75
CA PHE A 29 -10.00 2.98 -1.61
C PHE A 29 -10.22 3.94 -0.44
N ASP A 30 -11.23 3.73 0.40
CA ASP A 30 -11.44 4.62 1.56
C ASP A 30 -10.34 4.45 2.63
N ASP A 31 -10.00 5.52 3.34
CA ASP A 31 -9.01 5.46 4.44
C ASP A 31 -9.53 4.71 5.69
N LYS A 32 -10.77 4.25 5.66
CA LYS A 32 -11.43 3.50 6.72
C LYS A 32 -12.37 2.46 6.13
N PHE A 33 -12.29 1.24 6.65
CA PHE A 33 -13.23 0.17 6.33
C PHE A 33 -13.72 -0.47 7.63
N GLN A 34 -15.01 -0.30 7.94
CA GLN A 34 -15.59 -0.71 9.22
C GLN A 34 -14.80 -0.13 10.42
N GLN A 35 -14.25 -1.00 11.26
CA GLN A 35 -13.42 -0.66 12.42
C GLN A 35 -11.93 -0.49 12.08
N TYR A 36 -11.52 -0.74 10.84
CA TYR A 36 -10.14 -0.72 10.41
C TYR A 36 -9.75 0.62 9.79
N SER A 37 -8.57 1.13 10.17
CA SER A 37 -7.90 2.22 9.46
C SER A 37 -7.16 1.61 8.27
N ILE A 38 -7.23 2.22 7.10
CA ILE A 38 -6.52 1.76 5.91
C ILE A 38 -5.34 2.70 5.66
N GLU A 39 -4.14 2.14 5.71
CA GLU A 39 -2.94 2.81 5.24
C GLU A 39 -2.61 2.29 3.85
N LYS A 40 -2.09 3.15 2.98
CA LYS A 40 -1.93 2.86 1.55
C LYS A 40 -0.48 3.03 1.14
N ILE A 41 -0.01 2.15 0.27
CA ILE A 41 1.29 2.31 -0.40
C ILE A 41 1.18 1.92 -1.86
N ILE A 42 1.70 2.78 -2.73
CA ILE A 42 1.87 2.48 -4.15
C ILE A 42 3.33 2.14 -4.37
N LEU A 43 3.59 0.91 -4.81
CA LEU A 43 4.93 0.37 -5.00
C LEU A 43 5.37 0.52 -6.47
N PRO A 44 6.64 0.83 -6.74
CA PRO A 44 7.16 0.81 -8.09
C PRO A 44 7.13 -0.63 -8.65
N VAL A 45 6.97 -0.78 -9.97
CA VAL A 45 7.05 -2.10 -10.65
C VAL A 45 8.51 -2.47 -10.90
N SER A 46 9.23 -2.79 -9.83
CA SER A 46 10.62 -3.20 -9.87
C SER A 46 11.01 -3.86 -8.55
N TRP A 47 11.33 -5.16 -8.56
CA TRP A 47 11.66 -5.94 -7.36
C TRP A 47 12.48 -5.19 -6.30
N LYS A 48 13.69 -4.72 -6.66
CA LYS A 48 14.60 -4.03 -5.73
C LYS A 48 13.95 -2.79 -5.12
N ARG A 49 13.42 -1.92 -5.98
CA ARG A 49 12.75 -0.67 -5.57
C ARG A 49 11.50 -0.92 -4.74
N SER A 50 10.69 -1.95 -5.05
CA SER A 50 9.49 -2.28 -4.28
C SER A 50 9.87 -2.68 -2.85
N VAL A 51 10.90 -3.53 -2.70
CA VAL A 51 11.40 -3.94 -1.38
C VAL A 51 11.97 -2.74 -0.62
N GLU A 52 12.75 -1.87 -1.27
CA GLU A 52 13.30 -0.66 -0.66
C GLU A 52 12.19 0.32 -0.20
N SER A 53 11.20 0.58 -1.05
CA SER A 53 10.03 1.41 -0.71
C SER A 53 9.24 0.83 0.47
N TYR A 54 9.01 -0.48 0.46
CA TYR A 54 8.29 -1.17 1.53
C TYR A 54 9.05 -1.07 2.85
N LEU A 55 10.35 -1.39 2.88
CA LEU A 55 11.18 -1.25 4.08
C LEU A 55 11.27 0.20 4.58
N GLY A 56 11.37 1.17 3.65
CA GLY A 56 11.37 2.59 3.97
C GLY A 56 10.08 3.06 4.64
N PHE A 57 8.94 2.55 4.19
CA PHE A 57 7.63 2.83 4.79
C PHE A 57 7.57 2.36 6.25
N PHE A 58 7.96 1.13 6.55
CA PHE A 58 7.94 0.63 7.94
C PHE A 58 8.92 1.35 8.86
N LYS A 59 10.10 1.72 8.34
CA LYS A 59 11.09 2.49 9.11
C LYS A 59 10.60 3.89 9.47
N SER A 60 9.91 4.57 8.55
CA SER A 60 9.48 5.96 8.73
C SER A 60 8.20 6.08 9.58
N THR A 61 7.21 5.24 9.32
CA THR A 61 5.90 5.32 9.99
C THR A 61 5.88 4.69 11.37
N LYS A 62 6.80 3.75 11.64
CA LYS A 62 6.75 2.82 12.79
C LYS A 62 5.40 2.09 12.88
N LEU A 63 4.67 2.01 11.77
CA LEU A 63 3.36 1.36 11.70
C LEU A 63 3.52 -0.15 11.92
N LYS A 64 2.60 -0.73 12.70
CA LYS A 64 2.47 -2.18 12.88
C LYS A 64 1.07 -2.61 12.42
N PRO A 65 0.84 -2.73 11.10
CA PRO A 65 -0.46 -3.15 10.57
C PRO A 65 -0.76 -4.57 11.01
N TYR A 66 -2.03 -4.85 11.27
CA TYR A 66 -2.52 -6.18 11.64
C TYR A 66 -2.58 -7.11 10.42
N LEU A 67 -2.85 -6.54 9.25
CA LEU A 67 -2.94 -7.24 7.98
C LEU A 67 -2.27 -6.40 6.89
N VAL A 68 -1.57 -7.07 5.99
CA VAL A 68 -1.04 -6.49 4.76
C VAL A 68 -1.71 -7.18 3.58
N ILE A 69 -2.26 -6.40 2.65
CA ILE A 69 -2.88 -6.90 1.42
C ILE A 69 -2.03 -6.46 0.22
N LEU A 70 -1.58 -7.42 -0.58
CA LEU A 70 -0.81 -7.19 -1.80
C LEU A 70 -1.71 -7.39 -3.03
N LEU A 71 -1.95 -6.30 -3.78
CA LEU A 71 -2.79 -6.29 -4.99
C LEU A 71 -1.97 -6.13 -6.29
#